data_AF-A0A139LTE3-F1
#
_entry.id   AF-A0A139LTE3-F1
#
_cell.length_a   1.000
_cell.length_b   1.000
_cell.length_c   1.000
_cell.angle_alpha   90.00
_cell.angle_beta   90.00
_cell.angle_gamma   90.00
#
_symmetry.space_group_name_H-M   'P 1'
#
loop_
_entity.id
_entity.type
_entity.pdbx_description
1 polymer ?
#
loop_
_entity_poly.entity_id
_entity_poly.type
_entity_poly.pdbx_seq_one_letter_code
_entity_poly.pdbx_strand_id
1 'polypeptide(L)' 'MEYEEFRGIRNDTDLFEYLRDKFQEGVDTDNYPKYVVSLDEFNRGGDVQGIQHLHLSDFLKKEVL' A
#
# COMPACT_ATOMS: atom_id res chain seq x y z
N MET A 1 19.47 3.06 -15.14
CA MET A 1 20.01 2.14 -14.13
C MET A 1 18.96 1.04 -13.98
N GLU A 2 19.25 -0.19 -14.39
CA GLU A 2 18.34 -1.31 -14.11
C GLU A 2 18.45 -1.63 -12.62
N TYR A 3 17.30 -1.82 -11.97
CA TYR A 3 17.24 -2.22 -10.57
C TYR A 3 17.66 -3.69 -10.48
N GLU A 4 18.96 -3.91 -10.31
CA GLU A 4 19.62 -5.23 -10.13
C GLU A 4 18.89 -6.12 -9.12
N GLU A 5 18.25 -5.50 -8.13
CA GLU A 5 17.44 -6.12 -7.08
C GLU A 5 16.30 -7.00 -7.62
N PHE A 6 15.74 -6.70 -8.80
CA PHE A 6 14.63 -7.47 -9.37
C PHE A 6 15.07 -8.56 -10.35
N ARG A 7 16.37 -8.70 -10.65
CA ARG A 7 16.85 -9.72 -11.61
C ARG A 7 16.55 -11.16 -11.19
N GLY A 8 16.34 -11.38 -9.89
CA GLY A 8 15.97 -12.68 -9.33
C GLY A 8 14.49 -13.02 -9.47
N ILE A 9 13.62 -12.06 -9.78
CA ILE A 9 12.16 -12.25 -9.79
C ILE A 9 11.73 -12.73 -11.18
N ARG A 10 11.31 -13.99 -11.28
CA ARG A 10 10.92 -14.64 -12.55
C ARG A 10 9.44 -14.98 -12.60
N ASN A 11 8.76 -15.01 -11.46
CA ASN A 11 7.35 -15.37 -11.34
C ASN A 11 6.73 -14.79 -10.05
N ASP A 12 5.42 -14.98 -9.88
CA ASP A 12 4.64 -14.46 -8.74
C ASP A 12 5.08 -15.04 -7.38
N THR A 13 5.62 -16.25 -7.37
CA THR A 13 6.17 -16.87 -6.14
C THR A 13 7.44 -16.15 -5.72
N ASP A 14 8.36 -15.90 -6.65
CA ASP A 14 9.61 -15.17 -6.36
C ASP A 14 9.31 -13.75 -5.88
N LEU A 15 8.31 -13.09 -6.48
CA LEU A 15 7.84 -11.77 -6.05
C LEU A 15 7.28 -11.83 -4.63
N PHE A 16 6.44 -12.83 -4.32
CA PHE A 16 5.87 -12.98 -2.99
C PHE A 16 6.93 -13.24 -1.93
N GLU A 17 7.93 -14.07 -2.21
CA GLU A 17 9.02 -14.35 -1.28
C GLU A 17 9.89 -13.12 -1.02
N TYR A 18 10.22 -12.37 -2.08
CA TYR A 18 10.93 -11.10 -1.98
C TYR A 18 10.17 -10.08 -1.11
N LEU A 19 8.88 -9.90 -1.38
CA LEU A 19 8.03 -8.99 -0.60
C LEU A 19 7.92 -9.45 0.85
N ARG A 20 7.70 -10.75 1.08
CA ARG A 20 7.63 -11.34 2.43
C ARG A 20 8.88 -11.01 3.24
N ASP A 21 10.05 -11.22 2.67
CA ASP A 21 11.33 -10.92 3.32
C ASP A 21 11.48 -9.42 3.63
N LYS A 22 11.20 -8.55 2.66
CA LYS A 22 11.25 -7.10 2.83
C LYS A 22 10.26 -6.55 3.86
N PHE A 23 9.12 -7.22 4.06
CA PHE A 23 8.12 -6.85 5.05
C PHE A 23 8.30 -7.54 6.42
N GLN A 24 9.30 -8.42 6.59
CA GLN A 24 9.54 -9.14 7.84
C GLN A 24 10.50 -8.42 8.82
N GLU A 25 11.30 -7.44 8.39
CA GLU A 25 12.09 -6.61 9.31
C GLU A 25 11.27 -5.45 9.88
N GLY A 26 10.69 -5.68 11.05
CA GLY A 26 9.91 -4.68 11.79
C GLY A 26 8.43 -5.02 11.78
N VAL A 27 8.04 -5.97 12.63
CA VAL A 27 6.66 -6.12 13.09
C VAL A 27 6.32 -4.85 13.88
N ASP A 28 6.05 -3.76 13.17
CA ASP A 28 5.33 -2.63 13.72
C ASP A 28 3.88 -3.08 13.78
N THR A 29 3.43 -3.39 14.99
CA THR A 29 2.08 -3.84 15.29
C THR A 29 1.07 -2.69 15.18
N ASP A 30 1.09 -1.91 14.09
CA ASP A 30 -0.06 -1.14 13.63
C ASP A 30 0.24 -0.41 12.30
N ASN A 31 0.19 -1.12 11.18
CA ASN A 31 -0.01 -0.47 9.87
C ASN A 31 -1.50 -0.09 9.67
N TYR A 32 -2.15 0.39 10.74
CA TYR A 32 -3.52 0.89 10.70
C TYR A 32 -3.52 2.43 10.84
N PRO A 33 -4.29 3.14 10.01
CA PRO A 33 -5.39 2.63 9.19
C PRO A 33 -4.97 2.19 7.79
N LYS A 34 -5.40 0.98 7.39
CA LYS A 34 -5.30 0.51 6.01
C LYS A 34 -6.26 1.33 5.16
N TYR A 35 -5.82 2.47 4.66
CA TYR A 35 -6.56 3.26 3.69
C TYR A 35 -5.99 3.10 2.28
N VAL A 36 -6.89 3.01 1.32
CA VAL A 36 -6.56 3.02 -0.12
C VAL A 36 -6.86 4.43 -0.63
N VAL A 37 -5.83 5.12 -1.12
CA VAL A 37 -5.98 6.44 -1.73
C VAL A 37 -6.13 6.31 -3.24
N SER A 38 -7.16 6.91 -3.81
CA SER A 38 -7.41 6.88 -5.26
C SER A 38 -7.80 8.24 -5.83
N LEU A 39 -7.65 8.39 -7.15
CA LEU A 39 -8.12 9.55 -7.94
C LEU A 39 -9.54 9.35 -8.51
N ASP A 40 -10.24 8.31 -8.06
CA ASP A 40 -11.56 7.98 -8.57
C ASP A 40 -12.62 8.91 -7.97
N GLU A 41 -13.16 9.81 -8.80
CA GLU A 41 -14.18 10.79 -8.40
C GLU A 41 -15.50 10.16 -7.90
N PHE A 42 -15.76 8.90 -8.28
CA PHE A 42 -16.91 8.14 -7.82
C PHE A 42 -16.66 7.47 -6.47
N ASN A 43 -15.40 7.26 -6.12
CA ASN A 43 -14.98 6.70 -4.85
C ASN A 43 -14.78 7.82 -3.83
N ARG A 44 -15.88 8.38 -3.33
CA ARG A 44 -15.91 9.48 -2.34
C ARG A 44 -15.52 9.06 -0.92
N GLY A 45 -14.77 7.98 -0.82
CA GLY A 45 -14.43 7.29 0.40
C GLY A 45 -15.56 6.42 0.93
N GLY A 46 -15.15 5.31 1.53
CA GLY A 46 -16.04 4.27 2.03
C GLY A 46 -15.26 3.19 2.76
N ASP A 47 -15.92 2.48 3.67
CA ASP A 47 -15.35 1.32 4.34
C ASP A 47 -15.71 0.07 3.55
N VAL A 48 -14.71 -0.59 3.00
CA VAL A 48 -14.86 -1.89 2.33
C VAL A 48 -14.06 -2.91 3.11
N GLN A 49 -14.74 -3.80 3.83
CA GLN A 49 -14.10 -4.86 4.61
C GLN A 49 -13.08 -4.34 5.64
N GLY A 50 -13.34 -3.16 6.24
CA GLY A 50 -12.42 -2.50 7.16
C GLY A 50 -11.28 -1.73 6.48
N ILE A 51 -11.26 -1.63 5.16
CA ILE A 51 -10.30 -0.80 4.42
C ILE A 51 -10.97 0.54 4.13
N GLN A 52 -10.36 1.63 4.59
CA GLN A 52 -10.90 2.96 4.36
C GLN A 52 -10.45 3.47 2.98
N HIS A 53 -11.36 3.57 2.03
CA HIS A 53 -11.07 4.24 0.77
C HIS A 53 -11.06 5.75 1.01
N LEU A 54 -10.06 6.45 0.50
CA LEU A 54 -9.97 7.91 0.53
C LEU A 54 -9.78 8.42 -0.89
N HIS A 55 -10.50 9.47 -1.23
CA HIS A 55 -10.15 10.24 -2.41
C HIS A 55 -8.85 11.03 -2.13
N LEU A 56 -7.99 11.18 -3.12
CA LEU A 56 -6.69 11.83 -2.96
C LEU A 56 -6.82 13.24 -2.38
N SER A 57 -7.83 14.02 -2.79
CA SER A 57 -8.07 15.35 -2.24
C SER A 57 -8.31 15.35 -0.73
N ASP A 58 -8.95 14.30 -0.22
CA ASP A 58 -9.33 14.21 1.18
C ASP A 58 -8.17 13.67 2.02
N PHE A 59 -7.38 12.76 1.45
CA PHE A 59 -6.13 12.32 2.04
C PHE A 59 -5.15 13.50 2.23
N LEU A 60 -4.92 14.30 1.19
CA LEU A 60 -3.99 15.43 1.26
C LEU A 60 -4.41 16.54 2.23
N LYS A 61 -5.72 16.67 2.51
CA LYS A 61 -6.23 17.59 3.54
C LYS A 61 -6.01 17.08 4.96
N LYS A 62 -5.84 15.75 5.14
CA LYS A 62 -5.72 15.10 6.45
C LYS A 62 -4.39 15.37 7.13
N GLU A 63 -3.31 15.63 6.38
CA GLU A 63 -1.98 15.93 6.91
C GLU A 63 -1.76 17.40 7.33
N VAL A 64 -2.77 18.26 7.20
CA VAL A 64 -2.66 19.72 7.48
C VAL A 64 -3.20 20.11 8.87
N LEU A 65 -3.28 19.17 9.83
CA LEU A 65 -3.72 19.43 11.21
C LEU A 65 -2.66 19.05 12.25
#